data_AF-A0A8G1UJW9-F1
#
_entry.id   AF-A0A8G1UJW9-F1
#
_cell.length_a   1.000
_cell.length_b   1.000
_cell.length_c   1.000
_cell.angle_alpha   90.00
_cell.angle_beta   90.00
_cell.angle_gamma   90.00
#
_symmetry.space_group_name_H-M   'P 1'
#
loop_
_entity.id
_entity.type
_entity.pdbx_description
1 polymer ?
#
loop_
_entity_poly.entity_id
_entity_poly.type
_entity_poly.pdbx_seq_one_letter_code
_entity_poly.pdbx_strand_id
1 'polypeptide(L)'
;MASKDVELGRAAALVAEQVVAQLATADRELKSIGLGALPDHAINGGVLVSAVPHEVLSAREVRASNTLAALWRLWARAKNVVAMHPDMAAELATYKLGTLPGQLFRNLGRFPNPIVVFAEPPVVELSLGDGGPGKLLAILFCGRTGPDRLLCYTGDPRMDEVGVTVISEPLADDGGPLPLPPGSPMPELEFLHLSIPVDSDVRFTAEDVAKRIARKAGFEEPTAAQREVVLRALQVAVYLCSSKADIQVPASKEDANAPVRRGKSAKPGKQRRWSKPENFLRMGWRLGPRLKAVRAQAQEGAAMAAAARREGRGAEGRGGWRQYTHQRGGHMKVVWYGPGKTLSDSKLIEPYWVSEDLLDTDGQAPEGIIRPAR
;
A
#
# COMPACT_ATOMS: atom_id res chain seq x y z
N MET A 1 -19.50 -6.37 23.27
CA MET A 1 -18.16 -6.07 22.74
C MET A 1 -18.26 -6.01 21.22
N ALA A 2 -17.61 -5.05 20.56
CA ALA A 2 -17.60 -5.00 19.10
C ALA A 2 -16.77 -6.17 18.55
N SER A 3 -17.06 -6.64 17.33
CA SER A 3 -16.16 -7.63 16.70
C SER A 3 -14.84 -6.95 16.32
N LYS A 4 -13.74 -7.72 16.33
CA LYS A 4 -12.41 -7.25 15.92
C LYS A 4 -12.43 -6.55 14.56
N ASP A 5 -13.24 -7.06 13.62
CA ASP A 5 -13.43 -6.46 12.30
C ASP A 5 -14.03 -5.06 12.35
N VAL A 6 -14.96 -4.81 13.27
CA VAL A 6 -15.56 -3.48 13.46
C VAL A 6 -14.53 -2.53 14.06
N GLU A 7 -13.69 -2.99 14.98
CA GLU A 7 -12.62 -2.20 15.58
C GLU A 7 -11.54 -1.82 14.56
N LEU A 8 -11.08 -2.79 13.76
CA LEU A 8 -10.16 -2.54 12.65
C LEU A 8 -10.74 -1.58 11.61
N GLY A 9 -12.04 -1.69 11.32
CA GLY A 9 -12.74 -0.79 10.40
C GLY A 9 -12.79 0.65 10.92
N ARG A 10 -12.98 0.82 12.23
CA ARG A 10 -12.93 2.13 12.89
C ARG A 10 -11.51 2.69 12.91
N ALA A 11 -10.51 1.86 13.21
CA ALA A 11 -9.10 2.28 13.19
C ALA A 11 -8.68 2.78 11.80
N ALA A 12 -9.00 2.02 10.74
CA ALA A 12 -8.76 2.44 9.36
C ALA A 12 -9.48 3.75 8.99
N ALA A 13 -10.71 3.96 9.50
CA ALA A 13 -11.43 5.20 9.28
C ALA A 13 -10.76 6.40 9.97
N LEU A 14 -10.26 6.24 11.20
CA LEU A 14 -9.52 7.29 11.91
C LEU A 14 -8.22 7.67 11.20
N VAL A 15 -7.46 6.68 10.73
CA VAL A 15 -6.25 6.93 9.91
C VAL A 15 -6.60 7.68 8.63
N ALA A 16 -7.68 7.26 7.95
CA ALA A 16 -8.16 7.94 6.75
C ALA A 16 -8.56 9.40 7.04
N GLU A 17 -9.28 9.65 8.14
CA GLU A 17 -9.65 11.01 8.58
C GLU A 17 -8.43 11.88 8.81
N GLN A 18 -7.42 11.38 9.54
CA GLN A 18 -6.17 12.09 9.84
C GLN A 18 -5.42 12.48 8.56
N VAL A 19 -5.21 11.51 7.66
CA VAL A 19 -4.52 11.74 6.37
C VAL A 19 -5.27 12.75 5.52
N VAL A 20 -6.59 12.58 5.38
CA VAL A 20 -7.45 13.48 4.62
C VAL A 20 -7.46 14.89 5.22
N ALA A 21 -7.49 15.00 6.55
CA ALA A 21 -7.48 16.28 7.23
C ALA A 21 -6.18 17.05 6.95
N GLN A 22 -5.02 16.38 6.95
CA GLN A 22 -3.73 17.02 6.61
C GLN A 22 -3.70 17.49 5.15
N LEU A 23 -4.10 16.64 4.21
CA LEU A 23 -4.18 17.00 2.78
C LEU A 23 -5.13 18.20 2.54
N ALA A 24 -6.28 18.22 3.22
CA ALA A 24 -7.24 19.32 3.13
C ALA A 24 -6.79 20.60 3.85
N THR A 25 -5.92 20.51 4.86
CA THR A 25 -5.33 21.67 5.54
C THR A 25 -4.36 22.39 4.61
N ALA A 26 -3.47 21.67 3.93
CA ALA A 26 -2.57 22.26 2.94
C ALA A 26 -3.33 23.05 1.85
N ASP A 27 -4.46 22.52 1.35
CA ASP A 27 -5.31 23.25 0.39
C ASP A 27 -5.94 24.52 0.97
N ARG A 28 -6.34 24.50 2.25
CA ARG A 28 -6.91 25.68 2.94
C ARG A 28 -5.87 26.76 3.19
N GLU A 29 -4.67 26.37 3.60
CA GLU A 29 -3.57 27.29 3.83
C GLU A 29 -3.18 28.01 2.54
N LEU A 30 -3.01 27.27 1.43
CA LEU A 30 -2.74 27.89 0.12
C LEU A 30 -3.84 28.85 -0.31
N LYS A 31 -5.11 28.51 -0.08
CA LYS A 31 -6.25 29.41 -0.34
C LYS A 31 -6.19 30.68 0.51
N SER A 32 -5.80 30.56 1.78
CA SER A 32 -5.71 31.68 2.71
C SER A 32 -4.64 32.70 2.30
N ILE A 33 -3.57 32.26 1.65
CA ILE A 33 -2.49 33.10 1.12
C ILE A 33 -2.68 33.49 -0.36
N GLY A 34 -3.87 33.31 -0.92
CA GLY A 34 -4.20 33.73 -2.30
C GLY A 34 -3.70 32.79 -3.41
N LEU A 35 -3.07 31.66 -3.07
CA LEU A 35 -2.59 30.64 -4.02
C LEU A 35 -3.66 29.56 -4.32
N GLY A 36 -4.91 29.78 -3.91
CA GLY A 36 -6.02 28.84 -4.09
C GLY A 36 -6.45 28.59 -5.54
N ALA A 37 -6.09 29.49 -6.47
CA ALA A 37 -6.48 29.42 -7.88
C ALA A 37 -5.54 28.57 -8.76
N LEU A 38 -4.56 27.89 -8.16
CA LEU A 38 -3.66 26.98 -8.88
C LEU A 38 -4.47 25.87 -9.58
N PRO A 39 -4.16 25.51 -10.84
CA PRO A 39 -4.85 24.43 -11.55
C PRO A 39 -4.78 23.13 -10.76
N ASP A 40 -5.91 22.40 -10.71
CA ASP A 40 -6.06 21.16 -9.93
C ASP A 40 -5.03 20.05 -10.23
N HIS A 41 -4.25 20.19 -11.32
CA HIS A 41 -3.32 19.19 -11.85
C HIS A 41 -1.83 19.59 -11.73
N ALA A 42 -1.49 20.79 -11.25
CA ALA A 42 -0.11 21.29 -11.25
C ALA A 42 0.69 20.82 -10.02
N ILE A 43 1.56 19.82 -10.15
CA ILE A 43 2.42 19.33 -9.05
C ILE A 43 3.69 20.15 -8.87
N ASN A 44 4.20 20.76 -9.93
CA ASN A 44 5.39 21.60 -9.83
C ASN A 44 4.97 23.01 -10.20
N GLY A 45 4.72 23.84 -9.19
CA GLY A 45 4.45 25.27 -9.34
C GLY A 45 5.63 26.07 -9.90
N GLY A 46 6.32 25.56 -10.92
CA GLY A 46 7.47 26.21 -11.55
C GLY A 46 7.16 27.62 -12.07
N VAL A 47 5.88 27.96 -12.24
CA VAL A 47 5.43 29.27 -12.75
C VAL A 47 4.98 30.23 -11.65
N LEU A 48 4.75 29.80 -10.40
CA LEU A 48 4.13 30.65 -9.36
C LEU A 48 4.92 30.80 -8.05
N VAL A 49 6.06 30.13 -7.88
CA VAL A 49 6.89 30.28 -6.67
C VAL A 49 7.52 31.69 -6.55
N SER A 50 7.59 32.47 -7.62
CA SER A 50 8.16 33.83 -7.61
C SER A 50 7.27 34.90 -6.98
N ALA A 51 6.00 34.61 -6.66
CA ALA A 51 5.04 35.60 -6.14
C ALA A 51 4.77 35.50 -4.63
N VAL A 52 5.38 34.53 -3.94
CA VAL A 52 5.18 34.34 -2.49
C VAL A 52 6.23 35.14 -1.73
N PRO A 53 5.85 36.05 -0.81
CA PRO A 53 6.81 36.70 0.07
C PRO A 53 7.59 35.65 0.86
N HIS A 54 8.92 35.64 0.72
CA HIS A 54 9.82 34.69 1.41
C HIS A 54 9.74 34.76 2.94
N GLU A 55 9.13 35.81 3.47
CA GLU A 55 8.91 36.03 4.91
C GLU A 55 7.82 35.12 5.51
N VAL A 56 6.99 34.46 4.68
CA VAL A 56 5.84 33.66 5.15
C VAL A 56 6.07 32.15 5.03
N LEU A 57 6.62 31.67 3.90
CA LEU A 57 6.93 30.26 3.67
C LEU A 57 8.18 30.16 2.76
N SER A 58 9.03 29.18 3.02
CA SER A 58 10.13 28.82 2.12
C SER A 58 9.60 28.25 0.80
N ALA A 59 10.37 28.39 -0.28
CA ALA A 59 10.04 27.81 -1.57
C ALA A 59 9.89 26.27 -1.54
N ARG A 60 10.45 25.60 -0.53
CA ARG A 60 10.28 24.17 -0.29
C ARG A 60 8.90 23.87 0.29
N GLU A 61 8.48 24.61 1.31
CA GLU A 61 7.17 24.46 1.95
C GLU A 61 6.03 24.76 0.97
N VAL A 62 6.15 25.84 0.19
CA VAL A 62 5.14 26.16 -0.85
C VAL A 62 4.97 25.01 -1.84
N ARG A 63 6.08 24.39 -2.29
CA ARG A 63 6.03 23.25 -3.22
C ARG A 63 5.42 22.00 -2.58
N ALA A 64 5.76 21.71 -1.33
CA ALA A 64 5.18 20.61 -0.58
C ALA A 64 3.67 20.81 -0.40
N SER A 65 3.24 21.96 0.12
CA SER A 65 1.83 22.29 0.31
C SER A 65 1.05 22.26 -1.01
N ASN A 66 1.62 22.77 -2.10
CA ASN A 66 0.97 22.70 -3.42
C ASN A 66 0.79 21.27 -3.91
N THR A 67 1.80 20.41 -3.71
CA THR A 67 1.69 18.98 -4.05
C THR A 67 0.57 18.32 -3.25
N LEU A 68 0.53 18.53 -1.93
CA LEU A 68 -0.51 17.96 -1.07
C LEU A 68 -1.92 18.47 -1.43
N ALA A 69 -2.06 19.76 -1.74
CA ALA A 69 -3.31 20.34 -2.18
C ALA A 69 -3.77 19.79 -3.53
N ALA A 70 -2.87 19.60 -4.49
CA ALA A 70 -3.19 18.98 -5.78
C ALA A 70 -3.63 17.51 -5.61
N LEU A 71 -2.92 16.74 -4.77
CA LEU A 71 -3.29 15.37 -4.42
C LEU A 71 -4.68 15.33 -3.74
N TRP A 72 -4.95 16.24 -2.81
CA TRP A 72 -6.26 16.40 -2.16
C TRP A 72 -7.36 16.61 -3.19
N ARG A 73 -7.22 17.63 -4.05
CA ARG A 73 -8.24 18.00 -5.04
C ARG A 73 -8.52 16.86 -6.02
N LEU A 74 -7.47 16.20 -6.49
CA LEU A 74 -7.59 15.05 -7.39
C LEU A 74 -8.29 13.87 -6.70
N TRP A 75 -7.87 13.51 -5.48
CA TRP A 75 -8.46 12.41 -4.73
C TRP A 75 -9.92 12.69 -4.34
N ALA A 76 -10.22 13.92 -3.91
CA ALA A 76 -11.54 14.33 -3.44
C ALA A 76 -12.65 14.22 -4.49
N ARG A 77 -12.31 14.03 -5.77
CA ARG A 77 -13.26 13.76 -6.86
C ARG A 77 -13.72 12.30 -6.92
N ALA A 78 -12.95 11.36 -6.37
CA ALA A 78 -13.26 9.92 -6.39
C ALA A 78 -13.43 9.32 -4.99
N LYS A 79 -12.76 9.90 -3.98
CA LYS A 79 -12.84 9.55 -2.56
C LYS A 79 -12.75 8.05 -2.27
N ASN A 80 -11.84 7.37 -2.97
CA ASN A 80 -11.60 5.94 -2.81
C ASN A 80 -10.62 5.71 -1.66
N VAL A 81 -11.09 5.09 -0.59
CA VAL A 81 -10.28 4.58 0.52
C VAL A 81 -10.26 3.07 0.45
N VAL A 82 -9.08 2.47 0.59
CA VAL A 82 -8.88 1.03 0.62
C VAL A 82 -8.27 0.66 1.97
N ALA A 83 -9.08 0.14 2.89
CA ALA A 83 -8.64 -0.29 4.21
C ALA A 83 -7.98 -1.67 4.13
N MET A 84 -6.68 -1.72 4.37
CA MET A 84 -5.90 -2.95 4.38
C MET A 84 -5.98 -3.65 5.74
N HIS A 85 -6.28 -4.95 5.69
CA HIS A 85 -6.22 -5.80 6.87
C HIS A 85 -4.76 -6.00 7.34
N PRO A 86 -4.46 -5.95 8.65
CA PRO A 86 -3.09 -6.06 9.16
C PRO A 86 -2.40 -7.37 8.77
N ASP A 87 -3.10 -8.50 8.84
CA ASP A 87 -2.53 -9.78 8.42
C ASP A 87 -2.17 -9.82 6.92
N MET A 88 -2.91 -9.10 6.08
CA MET A 88 -2.56 -8.95 4.65
C MET A 88 -1.33 -8.05 4.48
N ALA A 89 -1.24 -6.95 5.23
CA ALA A 89 -0.05 -6.08 5.20
C ALA A 89 1.21 -6.85 5.63
N ALA A 90 1.13 -7.65 6.69
CA ALA A 90 2.20 -8.52 7.17
C ALA A 90 2.52 -9.67 6.21
N GLU A 91 1.56 -10.12 5.42
CA GLU A 91 1.79 -11.11 4.36
C GLU A 91 2.53 -10.47 3.18
N LEU A 92 2.02 -9.35 2.64
CA LEU A 92 2.65 -8.64 1.52
C LEU A 92 4.10 -8.27 1.82
N ALA A 93 4.39 -7.93 3.07
CA ALA A 93 5.73 -7.69 3.60
C ALA A 93 6.78 -8.73 3.20
N THR A 94 6.39 -10.01 3.19
CA THR A 94 7.33 -11.12 2.97
C THR A 94 7.57 -11.38 1.49
N TYR A 95 6.81 -10.72 0.60
CA TYR A 95 6.85 -11.01 -0.83
C TYR A 95 8.04 -10.34 -1.50
N LYS A 96 8.89 -11.16 -2.11
CA LYS A 96 9.97 -10.67 -2.96
C LYS A 96 9.39 -10.19 -4.27
N LEU A 97 9.79 -8.98 -4.68
CA LEU A 97 9.51 -8.46 -6.00
C LEU A 97 10.74 -8.67 -6.88
N GLY A 98 10.55 -9.37 -8.00
CA GLY A 98 11.55 -9.44 -9.05
C GLY A 98 11.48 -8.22 -9.96
N THR A 99 11.89 -8.41 -11.21
CA THR A 99 11.69 -7.42 -12.27
C THR A 99 10.20 -7.30 -12.60
N LEU A 100 9.69 -6.05 -12.58
CA LEU A 100 8.30 -5.70 -12.84
C LEU A 100 8.20 -5.01 -14.22
N PRO A 101 7.20 -5.36 -15.06
CA PRO A 101 6.91 -4.59 -16.26
C PRO A 101 6.11 -3.33 -15.92
N GLY A 102 6.43 -2.19 -16.56
CA GLY A 102 5.74 -0.92 -16.34
C GLY A 102 4.25 -1.00 -16.65
N GLN A 103 3.88 -1.62 -17.77
CA GLN A 103 2.48 -1.76 -18.19
C GLN A 103 1.56 -2.43 -17.16
N LEU A 104 2.09 -3.24 -16.23
CA LEU A 104 1.29 -3.81 -15.13
C LEU A 104 0.51 -2.74 -14.37
N PHE A 105 1.12 -1.59 -14.14
CA PHE A 105 0.57 -0.53 -13.30
C PHE A 105 -0.57 0.26 -13.98
N ARG A 106 -0.84 0.02 -15.27
CA ARG A 106 -2.06 0.48 -15.93
C ARG A 106 -3.32 -0.14 -15.31
N ASN A 107 -3.19 -1.33 -14.71
CA ASN A 107 -4.32 -2.01 -14.06
C ASN A 107 -4.79 -1.29 -12.78
N LEU A 108 -4.02 -0.33 -12.24
CA LEU A 108 -4.48 0.52 -11.14
C LEU A 108 -5.72 1.35 -11.52
N GLY A 109 -5.95 1.61 -12.81
CA GLY A 109 -7.13 2.35 -13.29
C GLY A 109 -8.48 1.76 -12.89
N ARG A 110 -8.54 0.48 -12.47
CA ARG A 110 -9.75 -0.14 -11.90
C ARG A 110 -10.25 0.59 -10.66
N PHE A 111 -9.35 1.19 -9.89
CA PHE A 111 -9.68 2.03 -8.75
C PHE A 111 -9.09 3.41 -9.01
N PRO A 112 -9.89 4.43 -9.31
CA PRO A 112 -9.37 5.77 -9.52
C PRO A 112 -8.72 6.32 -8.25
N ASN A 113 -7.42 6.60 -8.29
CA ASN A 113 -6.64 7.24 -7.24
C ASN A 113 -6.88 6.73 -5.81
N PRO A 114 -6.65 5.43 -5.51
CA PRO A 114 -6.93 4.89 -4.20
C PRO A 114 -5.96 5.46 -3.15
N ILE A 115 -6.50 5.76 -1.96
CA ILE A 115 -5.70 5.87 -0.74
C ILE A 115 -5.83 4.54 0.00
N VAL A 116 -4.73 3.79 0.07
CA VAL A 116 -4.66 2.58 0.88
C VAL A 116 -4.29 2.98 2.29
N VAL A 117 -5.14 2.66 3.27
CA VAL A 117 -4.89 2.95 4.70
C VAL A 117 -4.62 1.66 5.44
N PHE A 118 -3.65 1.68 6.34
CA PHE A 118 -3.30 0.55 7.20
C PHE A 118 -4.13 0.63 8.48
N ALA A 119 -4.98 -0.38 8.73
CA ALA A 119 -5.82 -0.41 9.93
C ALA A 119 -4.97 -0.47 11.22
N GLU A 120 -3.86 -1.21 11.16
CA GLU A 120 -2.78 -1.18 12.15
C GLU A 120 -1.50 -0.80 11.39
N PRO A 121 -1.10 0.48 11.42
CA PRO A 121 0.09 0.96 10.73
C PRO A 121 1.36 0.22 11.17
N PRO A 122 2.09 -0.45 10.27
CA PRO A 122 3.36 -1.07 10.62
C PRO A 122 4.42 -0.01 10.89
N VAL A 123 5.32 -0.29 11.84
CA VAL A 123 6.52 0.50 12.06
C VAL A 123 7.55 0.14 10.99
N VAL A 124 8.11 1.16 10.35
CA VAL A 124 9.13 1.05 9.30
C VAL A 124 10.19 2.13 9.54
N GLU A 125 11.40 1.90 9.03
CA GLU A 125 12.41 2.95 8.99
C GLU A 125 12.02 4.00 7.95
N LEU A 126 11.89 5.26 8.38
CA LEU A 126 11.60 6.40 7.51
C LEU A 126 12.88 7.11 7.10
N SER A 127 12.86 7.69 5.89
CA SER A 127 14.03 8.31 5.28
C SER A 127 13.95 9.83 5.14
N LEU A 128 12.86 10.49 5.56
CA LEU A 128 12.68 11.91 5.27
C LEU A 128 13.26 12.79 6.39
N GLY A 129 14.56 12.68 6.64
CA GLY A 129 15.26 13.49 7.64
C GLY A 129 16.54 12.80 8.12
N ASP A 130 16.82 12.90 9.41
CA ASP A 130 17.98 12.29 10.07
C ASP A 130 17.88 10.75 10.17
N GLY A 131 16.82 10.16 9.61
CA GLY A 131 16.52 8.73 9.72
C GLY A 131 15.91 8.42 11.08
N GLY A 132 14.85 7.63 11.09
CA GLY A 132 14.19 7.25 12.34
C GLY A 132 12.96 6.37 12.11
N PRO A 133 12.47 5.72 13.17
CA PRO A 133 11.29 4.88 13.08
C PRO A 133 10.05 5.72 12.77
N GLY A 134 9.10 5.13 12.05
CA GLY A 134 7.80 5.75 11.85
C GLY A 134 6.71 4.79 11.47
N LYS A 135 5.46 5.21 11.64
CA LYS A 135 4.28 4.40 11.29
C LYS A 135 3.86 4.67 9.85
N LEU A 136 3.80 3.62 9.04
CA LEU A 136 3.26 3.71 7.68
C LEU A 136 1.72 3.78 7.73
N LEU A 137 1.18 5.00 7.65
CA LEU A 137 -0.25 5.24 7.79
C LEU A 137 -1.03 4.92 6.52
N ALA A 138 -0.53 5.40 5.38
CA ALA A 138 -1.24 5.27 4.11
C ALA A 138 -0.31 5.36 2.88
N ILE A 139 -0.83 4.89 1.75
CA ILE A 139 -0.22 5.04 0.43
C ILE A 139 -1.28 5.57 -0.54
N LEU A 140 -1.06 6.74 -1.10
CA LEU A 140 -1.93 7.36 -2.11
C LEU A 140 -1.36 7.13 -3.50
N PHE A 141 -2.20 6.65 -4.42
CA PHE A 141 -1.85 6.46 -5.83
C PHE A 141 -2.56 7.51 -6.71
N CYS A 142 -1.86 8.00 -7.72
CA CYS A 142 -2.40 8.92 -8.73
C CYS A 142 -1.65 8.71 -10.06
N GLY A 143 -2.25 9.12 -11.17
CA GLY A 143 -1.54 9.15 -12.45
C GLY A 143 -0.75 10.43 -12.63
N ARG A 144 0.30 10.39 -13.44
CA ARG A 144 1.02 11.55 -13.95
C ARG A 144 1.07 11.50 -15.47
N THR A 145 1.07 12.67 -16.11
CA THR A 145 1.19 12.80 -17.57
C THR A 145 2.32 13.76 -17.95
N GLY A 146 3.06 13.39 -18.99
CA GLY A 146 3.85 14.27 -19.83
C GLY A 146 5.12 14.86 -19.19
N PRO A 147 5.87 15.67 -19.96
CA PRO A 147 7.09 16.33 -19.48
C PRO A 147 6.82 17.27 -18.29
N ASP A 148 5.61 17.84 -18.20
CA ASP A 148 5.17 18.76 -17.15
C ASP A 148 4.77 18.04 -15.85
N ARG A 149 4.68 16.70 -15.89
CA ARG A 149 4.37 15.82 -14.76
C ARG A 149 3.08 16.20 -14.01
N LEU A 150 2.05 16.56 -14.76
CA LEU A 150 0.73 16.94 -14.24
C LEU A 150 0.01 15.73 -13.63
N LEU A 151 -0.77 15.93 -12.56
CA LEU A 151 -1.63 14.88 -12.00
C LEU A 151 -2.79 14.53 -12.93
N CYS A 152 -3.08 13.24 -13.01
CA CYS A 152 -4.27 12.71 -13.66
C CYS A 152 -4.82 11.51 -12.86
N TYR A 153 -5.95 10.97 -13.30
CA TYR A 153 -6.47 9.73 -12.72
C TYR A 153 -5.58 8.54 -13.08
N THR A 154 -5.48 7.55 -12.19
CA THR A 154 -4.81 6.26 -12.47
C THR A 154 -5.39 5.50 -13.68
N GLY A 155 -6.60 5.86 -14.13
CA GLY A 155 -7.24 5.32 -15.33
C GLY A 155 -7.09 6.20 -16.59
N ASP A 156 -6.37 7.33 -16.54
CA ASP A 156 -6.15 8.18 -17.73
C ASP A 156 -5.29 7.43 -18.75
N PRO A 157 -5.75 7.26 -20.01
CA PRO A 157 -4.96 6.60 -21.06
C PRO A 157 -3.59 7.26 -21.31
N ARG A 158 -3.48 8.57 -21.08
CA ARG A 158 -2.26 9.36 -21.30
C ARG A 158 -1.27 9.29 -20.16
N MET A 159 -1.61 8.61 -19.06
CA MET A 159 -0.70 8.43 -17.92
C MET A 159 0.63 7.83 -18.41
N ASP A 160 1.77 8.30 -17.95
CA ASP A 160 3.11 7.76 -18.27
C ASP A 160 3.87 7.30 -17.03
N GLU A 161 3.48 7.83 -15.86
CA GLU A 161 3.90 7.35 -14.55
C GLU A 161 2.72 7.25 -13.59
N VAL A 162 2.82 6.34 -12.63
CA VAL A 162 2.00 6.36 -11.41
C VAL A 162 2.78 7.13 -10.34
N GLY A 163 2.22 8.25 -9.91
CA GLY A 163 2.66 8.97 -8.74
C GLY A 163 2.16 8.25 -7.48
N VAL A 164 3.07 7.98 -6.56
CA VAL A 164 2.74 7.34 -5.30
C VAL A 164 3.24 8.23 -4.17
N THR A 165 2.38 8.49 -3.20
CA THR A 165 2.72 9.26 -2.01
C THR A 165 2.57 8.34 -0.81
N VAL A 166 3.69 8.00 -0.19
CA VAL A 166 3.73 7.29 1.07
C VAL A 166 3.57 8.31 2.20
N ILE A 167 2.67 8.01 3.12
CA ILE A 167 2.26 8.91 4.20
C ILE A 167 2.54 8.22 5.51
N SER A 168 3.35 8.86 6.34
CA SER A 168 3.83 8.27 7.59
C SER A 168 3.79 9.25 8.76
N GLU A 169 3.68 8.70 9.96
CA GLU A 169 3.81 9.45 11.21
C GLU A 169 5.20 9.15 11.80
N PRO A 170 6.09 10.14 11.92
CA PRO A 170 7.40 9.96 12.54
C PRO A 170 7.25 9.65 14.03
N LEU A 171 8.13 8.80 14.54
CA LEU A 171 8.20 8.41 15.95
C LEU A 171 9.51 8.90 16.57
N ALA A 172 9.53 8.97 17.90
CA ALA A 172 10.76 9.12 18.66
C ALA A 172 11.63 7.84 18.57
N ASP A 173 12.91 7.94 18.92
CA ASP A 173 13.86 6.81 18.88
C ASP A 173 13.44 5.62 19.75
N ASP A 174 12.66 5.87 20.82
CA ASP A 174 12.10 4.83 21.69
C ASP A 174 10.82 4.18 21.12
N GLY A 175 10.41 4.58 19.91
CA GLY A 175 9.18 4.15 19.24
C GLY A 175 7.92 4.85 19.74
N GLY A 176 8.05 5.81 20.66
CA GLY A 176 6.96 6.63 21.18
C GLY A 176 6.48 7.68 20.16
N PRO A 177 5.25 8.23 20.34
CA PRO A 177 4.79 9.34 19.53
C PRO A 177 5.63 10.60 19.80
N LEU A 178 5.96 11.34 18.75
CA LEU A 178 6.58 12.66 18.89
C LEU A 178 5.60 13.67 19.53
N PRO A 179 6.11 14.69 20.24
CA PRO A 179 5.27 15.76 20.76
C PRO A 179 4.52 16.47 19.63
N LEU A 180 3.27 16.88 19.90
CA LEU A 180 2.47 17.60 18.92
C LEU A 180 3.13 18.95 18.57
N PRO A 181 3.11 19.36 17.28
CA PRO A 181 3.57 20.69 16.90
C PRO A 181 2.81 21.79 17.63
N PRO A 182 3.46 22.91 18.00
CA PRO A 182 2.80 24.05 18.64
C PRO A 182 1.59 24.52 17.84
N GLY A 183 0.41 24.54 18.46
CA GLY A 183 -0.84 24.99 17.83
C GLY A 183 -1.52 23.96 16.92
N SER A 184 -0.98 22.74 16.77
CA SER A 184 -1.62 21.66 16.02
C SER A 184 -2.26 20.64 16.96
N PRO A 185 -3.53 20.26 16.74
CA PRO A 185 -4.17 19.15 17.46
C PRO A 185 -3.81 17.76 16.88
N MET A 186 -2.99 17.70 15.83
CA MET A 186 -2.64 16.47 15.12
C MET A 186 -1.12 16.31 14.99
N PRO A 187 -0.61 15.07 14.98
CA PRO A 187 0.81 14.84 14.72
C PRO A 187 1.17 15.31 13.31
N GLU A 188 2.43 15.70 13.16
CA GLU A 188 3.01 16.02 11.87
C GLU A 188 3.13 14.75 11.04
N LEU A 189 2.79 14.83 9.75
CA LEU A 189 2.91 13.71 8.83
C LEU A 189 4.03 13.97 7.84
N GLU A 190 4.77 12.92 7.53
CA GLU A 190 5.78 12.92 6.48
C GLU A 190 5.20 12.35 5.18
N PHE A 191 5.65 12.91 4.05
CA PHE A 191 5.17 12.56 2.72
C PHE A 191 6.35 12.23 1.80
N LEU A 192 6.49 10.96 1.42
CA LEU A 192 7.48 10.51 0.45
C LEU A 192 6.84 10.27 -0.91
N HIS A 193 7.31 11.03 -1.91
CA HIS A 193 6.80 10.92 -3.28
C HIS A 193 7.70 10.05 -4.15
N LEU A 194 7.12 9.01 -4.75
CA LEU A 194 7.77 8.11 -5.69
C LEU A 194 7.01 8.06 -7.02
N SER A 195 7.69 7.60 -8.07
CA SER A 195 7.14 7.60 -9.43
C SER A 195 7.48 6.27 -10.09
N ILE A 196 6.44 5.57 -10.54
CA ILE A 196 6.52 4.23 -11.12
C ILE A 196 6.24 4.36 -12.62
N PRO A 197 7.15 3.94 -13.51
CA PRO A 197 6.91 4.02 -14.95
C PRO A 197 5.81 3.05 -15.38
N VAL A 198 4.97 3.43 -16.35
CA VAL A 198 3.86 2.57 -16.84
C VAL A 198 3.96 2.12 -18.29
N ASP A 199 5.08 2.41 -18.94
CA ASP A 199 5.31 2.03 -20.34
C ASP A 199 5.50 0.51 -20.49
N SER A 200 5.07 -0.03 -21.63
CA SER A 200 5.16 -1.48 -21.95
C SER A 200 6.59 -1.97 -22.09
N ASP A 201 7.47 -1.11 -22.59
CA ASP A 201 8.84 -1.49 -22.92
C ASP A 201 9.78 -1.32 -21.72
N VAL A 202 9.28 -0.73 -20.63
CA VAL A 202 10.05 -0.49 -19.42
C VAL A 202 9.92 -1.67 -18.46
N ARG A 203 11.07 -2.16 -18.01
CA ARG A 203 11.19 -3.13 -16.92
C ARG A 203 12.06 -2.53 -15.82
N PHE A 204 11.66 -2.72 -14.58
CA PHE A 204 12.37 -2.14 -13.45
C PHE A 204 12.25 -3.02 -12.19
N THR A 205 13.09 -2.74 -11.21
CA THR A 205 13.12 -3.38 -9.89
C THR A 205 12.78 -2.36 -8.79
N ALA A 206 12.52 -2.84 -7.58
CA ALA A 206 12.37 -1.95 -6.43
C ALA A 206 13.63 -1.08 -6.21
N GLU A 207 14.82 -1.62 -6.46
CA GLU A 207 16.08 -0.89 -6.34
C GLU A 207 16.17 0.27 -7.35
N ASP A 208 15.70 0.07 -8.58
CA ASP A 208 15.70 1.15 -9.59
C ASP A 208 14.84 2.34 -9.15
N VAL A 209 13.70 2.07 -8.52
CA VAL A 209 12.81 3.11 -7.98
C VAL A 209 13.44 3.78 -6.76
N ALA A 210 14.06 3.03 -5.86
CA ALA A 210 14.78 3.57 -4.71
C ALA A 210 15.94 4.48 -5.14
N LYS A 211 16.73 4.08 -6.14
CA LYS A 211 17.80 4.90 -6.73
C LYS A 211 17.28 6.19 -7.33
N ARG A 212 16.10 6.18 -7.97
CA ARG A 212 15.46 7.42 -8.47
C ARG A 212 15.08 8.37 -7.34
N ILE A 213 14.64 7.86 -6.19
CA ILE A 213 14.32 8.67 -5.01
C ILE A 213 15.60 9.25 -4.42
N ALA A 214 16.63 8.42 -4.21
CA ALA A 214 17.93 8.84 -3.69
C ALA A 214 18.52 10.00 -4.51
N ARG A 215 18.56 9.84 -5.85
CA ARG A 215 19.04 10.86 -6.77
C ARG A 215 18.23 12.17 -6.71
N LYS A 216 16.90 12.08 -6.57
CA LYS A 216 16.04 13.27 -6.41
C LYS A 216 16.34 14.02 -5.10
N ALA A 217 16.81 13.31 -4.08
CA ALA A 217 17.22 13.89 -2.80
C ALA A 217 18.72 14.25 -2.75
N GLY A 218 19.48 14.06 -3.84
CA GLY A 218 20.90 14.40 -3.91
C GLY A 218 21.85 13.31 -3.39
N PHE A 219 21.36 12.10 -3.12
CA PHE A 219 22.16 10.96 -2.70
C PHE A 219 22.58 10.09 -3.90
N GLU A 220 23.78 9.49 -3.81
CA GLU A 220 24.30 8.57 -4.83
C GLU A 220 23.60 7.20 -4.77
N GLU A 221 23.44 6.67 -3.57
CA GLU A 221 22.81 5.38 -3.30
C GLU A 221 21.64 5.54 -2.32
N PRO A 222 20.59 4.71 -2.44
CA PRO A 222 19.46 4.80 -1.54
C PRO A 222 19.81 4.33 -0.14
N THR A 223 19.12 4.88 0.86
CA THR A 223 19.19 4.42 2.24
C THR A 223 18.44 3.10 2.41
N ALA A 224 18.68 2.37 3.51
CA ALA A 224 17.90 1.17 3.84
C ALA A 224 16.40 1.49 3.97
N ALA A 225 16.08 2.62 4.63
CA ALA A 225 14.73 3.14 4.76
C ALA A 225 14.06 3.40 3.39
N GLN A 226 14.76 4.04 2.44
CA GLN A 226 14.23 4.25 1.08
C GLN A 226 13.92 2.94 0.38
N ARG A 227 14.82 1.94 0.49
CA ARG A 227 14.60 0.62 -0.12
C ARG A 227 13.38 -0.06 0.49
N GLU A 228 13.26 -0.05 1.82
CA GLU A 228 12.12 -0.66 2.51
C GLU A 228 10.81 0.01 2.08
N VAL A 229 10.71 1.34 2.18
CA VAL A 229 9.47 2.06 1.87
C VAL A 229 9.07 1.86 0.41
N VAL A 230 10.02 1.90 -0.53
CA VAL A 230 9.75 1.61 -1.95
C VAL A 230 9.26 0.19 -2.15
N LEU A 231 9.88 -0.79 -1.48
CA LEU A 231 9.46 -2.17 -1.55
C LEU A 231 8.02 -2.35 -1.04
N ARG A 232 7.66 -1.74 0.10
CA ARG A 232 6.29 -1.78 0.63
C ARG A 232 5.29 -1.15 -0.33
N ALA A 233 5.61 0.03 -0.85
CA ALA A 233 4.75 0.73 -1.79
C ALA A 233 4.50 -0.10 -3.06
N LEU A 234 5.54 -0.74 -3.59
CA LEU A 234 5.43 -1.61 -4.76
C LEU A 234 4.68 -2.91 -4.47
N GLN A 235 4.86 -3.53 -3.29
CA GLN A 235 4.11 -4.74 -2.92
C GLN A 235 2.60 -4.45 -2.90
N VAL A 236 2.19 -3.32 -2.31
CA VAL A 236 0.80 -2.86 -2.30
C VAL A 236 0.32 -2.54 -3.72
N ALA A 237 1.10 -1.80 -4.51
CA ALA A 237 0.74 -1.45 -5.87
C ALA A 237 0.55 -2.68 -6.77
N VAL A 238 1.47 -3.63 -6.72
CA VAL A 238 1.42 -4.89 -7.47
C VAL A 238 0.22 -5.73 -7.04
N TYR A 239 -0.13 -5.74 -5.75
CA TYR A 239 -1.34 -6.39 -5.27
C TYR A 239 -2.62 -5.72 -5.78
N LEU A 240 -2.69 -4.38 -5.76
CA LEU A 240 -3.83 -3.64 -6.32
C LEU A 240 -4.02 -3.86 -7.83
N CYS A 241 -2.93 -4.10 -8.57
CA CYS A 241 -2.96 -4.40 -10.00
C CYS A 241 -3.49 -5.81 -10.32
N SER A 242 -3.62 -6.68 -9.31
CA SER A 242 -4.04 -8.06 -9.50
C SER A 242 -5.54 -8.15 -9.76
N SER A 243 -5.92 -8.85 -10.84
CA SER A 243 -7.31 -9.21 -11.10
C SER A 243 -7.94 -10.02 -9.95
N LYS A 244 -7.13 -10.74 -9.17
CA LYS A 244 -7.53 -11.59 -8.05
C LYS A 244 -7.35 -10.95 -6.67
N ALA A 245 -7.03 -9.66 -6.61
CA ALA A 245 -6.91 -8.97 -5.32
C ALA A 245 -8.20 -9.11 -4.51
N ASP A 246 -8.09 -9.58 -3.26
CA ASP A 246 -9.21 -9.68 -2.30
C ASP A 246 -9.61 -8.26 -1.86
N ILE A 247 -10.37 -7.57 -2.71
CA ILE A 247 -10.86 -6.21 -2.48
C ILE A 247 -12.39 -6.26 -2.52
N GLN A 248 -13.00 -6.06 -1.37
CA GLN A 248 -14.44 -6.13 -1.18
C GLN A 248 -15.02 -4.72 -1.08
N VAL A 249 -16.13 -4.48 -1.77
CA VAL A 249 -17.00 -3.34 -1.48
C VAL A 249 -17.87 -3.78 -0.29
N PRO A 250 -17.89 -3.07 0.85
CA PRO A 250 -18.79 -3.40 1.94
C PRO A 250 -20.22 -3.48 1.41
N ALA A 251 -20.97 -4.49 1.81
CA ALA A 251 -22.29 -4.86 1.28
C ALA A 251 -23.40 -3.78 1.43
N SER A 252 -23.09 -2.55 1.81
CA SER A 252 -24.07 -1.49 2.10
C SER A 252 -24.70 -0.84 0.87
N LYS A 253 -24.60 -1.43 -0.32
CA LYS A 253 -25.27 -0.94 -1.55
C LYS A 253 -26.18 -1.96 -2.24
N GLU A 254 -26.19 -3.23 -1.84
CA GLU A 254 -27.17 -4.18 -2.39
C GLU A 254 -28.56 -4.09 -1.72
N ASP A 255 -28.66 -3.35 -0.60
CA ASP A 255 -29.93 -2.81 -0.10
C ASP A 255 -30.34 -1.50 -0.79
N ALA A 256 -29.89 -1.22 -2.02
CA ALA A 256 -30.27 -0.02 -2.78
C ALA A 256 -31.76 0.04 -3.16
N ASN A 257 -32.52 -1.03 -2.94
CA ASN A 257 -33.98 -1.06 -3.06
C ASN A 257 -34.72 -0.92 -1.72
N ALA A 258 -34.01 -0.80 -0.59
CA ALA A 258 -34.66 -0.41 0.66
C ALA A 258 -34.94 1.10 0.60
N PRO A 259 -36.21 1.55 0.75
CA PRO A 259 -36.53 2.97 0.73
C PRO A 259 -35.76 3.67 1.85
N VAL A 260 -34.77 4.47 1.48
CA VAL A 260 -34.02 5.33 2.39
C VAL A 260 -35.05 6.26 3.05
N ARG A 261 -35.46 5.94 4.29
CA ARG A 261 -36.26 6.84 5.12
C ARG A 261 -35.46 8.15 5.22
N ARG A 262 -35.94 9.19 4.52
CA ARG A 262 -35.43 10.56 4.60
C ARG A 262 -35.50 11.02 6.05
N GLY A 263 -34.40 10.79 6.79
CA GLY A 263 -34.19 11.36 8.11
C GLY A 263 -34.14 12.88 7.99
N LYS A 264 -34.95 13.55 8.81
CA LYS A 264 -35.15 15.00 8.84
C LYS A 264 -33.81 15.75 8.79
N SER A 265 -33.75 16.73 7.90
CA SER A 265 -32.69 17.72 7.72
C SER A 265 -32.10 18.19 9.06
N ALA A 266 -30.80 17.96 9.24
CA ALA A 266 -30.04 18.52 10.36
C ALA A 266 -29.91 20.05 10.18
N LYS A 267 -30.13 20.78 11.27
CA LYS A 267 -30.12 22.26 11.33
C LYS A 267 -28.78 22.85 10.85
N PRO A 268 -28.78 24.01 10.19
CA PRO A 268 -27.57 24.73 9.81
C PRO A 268 -26.90 25.29 11.08
N GLY A 269 -25.59 25.05 11.27
CA GLY A 269 -24.82 25.75 12.31
C GLY A 269 -23.84 24.94 13.16
N LYS A 270 -23.59 23.64 12.91
CA LYS A 270 -22.45 22.94 13.54
C LYS A 270 -21.43 22.49 12.51
N GLN A 271 -20.19 22.88 12.76
CA GLN A 271 -19.03 22.78 11.88
C GLN A 271 -18.79 21.37 11.32
N ARG A 272 -18.60 21.35 10.00
CA ARG A 272 -17.95 20.37 9.11
C ARG A 272 -18.02 18.89 9.53
N ARG A 273 -19.10 18.24 9.08
CA ARG A 273 -19.09 16.79 8.80
C ARG A 273 -18.03 16.51 7.75
N TRP A 274 -17.03 15.69 8.10
CA TRP A 274 -16.31 14.88 7.11
C TRP A 274 -17.35 14.29 6.15
N SER A 275 -17.25 14.61 4.85
CA SER A 275 -18.01 13.87 3.85
C SER A 275 -17.39 12.48 3.82
N LYS A 276 -18.07 11.50 4.41
CA LYS A 276 -17.64 10.09 4.40
C LYS A 276 -17.13 9.72 3.00
N PRO A 277 -16.05 8.93 2.89
CA PRO A 277 -15.54 8.51 1.59
C PRO A 277 -16.65 7.85 0.78
N GLU A 278 -16.68 8.13 -0.53
CA GLU A 278 -17.72 7.59 -1.41
C GLU A 278 -17.63 6.07 -1.52
N ASN A 279 -16.39 5.56 -1.50
CA ASN A 279 -16.10 4.13 -1.48
C ASN A 279 -15.07 3.83 -0.40
N PHE A 280 -15.44 2.99 0.55
CA PHE A 280 -14.54 2.47 1.58
C PHE A 280 -14.36 0.97 1.34
N LEU A 281 -13.33 0.59 0.59
CA LEU A 281 -13.06 -0.78 0.17
C LEU A 281 -12.26 -1.53 1.24
N ARG A 282 -12.48 -2.84 1.35
CA ARG A 282 -11.77 -3.72 2.30
C ARG A 282 -10.78 -4.60 1.53
N MET A 283 -9.49 -4.43 1.80
CA MET A 283 -8.43 -5.18 1.14
C MET A 283 -7.80 -6.24 2.05
N GLY A 284 -7.84 -7.50 1.61
CA GLY A 284 -7.23 -8.64 2.31
C GLY A 284 -7.96 -9.06 3.58
N TRP A 285 -9.22 -8.67 3.77
CA TRP A 285 -9.99 -8.98 4.98
C TRP A 285 -10.43 -10.44 5.04
N ARG A 286 -10.64 -11.09 3.90
CA ARG A 286 -10.92 -12.52 3.85
C ARG A 286 -9.63 -13.32 3.68
N LEU A 287 -8.72 -12.83 2.84
CA LEU A 287 -7.50 -13.56 2.51
C LEU A 287 -6.43 -13.47 3.62
N GLY A 288 -6.19 -12.28 4.19
CA GLY A 288 -5.13 -12.06 5.19
C GLY A 288 -5.20 -13.00 6.41
N PRO A 289 -6.32 -13.04 7.16
CA PRO A 289 -6.47 -13.96 8.29
C PRO A 289 -6.29 -15.43 7.91
N ARG A 290 -6.78 -15.83 6.73
CA ARG A 290 -6.58 -17.20 6.23
C ARG A 290 -5.11 -17.49 6.00
N LEU A 291 -4.38 -16.61 5.32
CA LEU A 291 -2.95 -16.79 5.07
C LEU A 291 -2.13 -16.89 6.35
N LYS A 292 -2.47 -16.07 7.36
CA LYS A 292 -1.86 -16.17 8.69
C LYS A 292 -2.13 -17.50 9.37
N ALA A 293 -3.36 -18.01 9.30
CA ALA A 293 -3.72 -19.30 9.88
C ALA A 293 -2.95 -20.45 9.21
N VAL A 294 -2.86 -20.46 7.87
CA VAL A 294 -2.09 -21.50 7.15
C VAL A 294 -0.59 -21.41 7.48
N ARG A 295 -0.04 -20.21 7.71
CA ARG A 295 1.35 -20.05 8.15
C ARG A 295 1.58 -20.57 9.56
N ALA A 296 0.67 -20.29 10.49
CA ALA A 296 0.76 -20.79 11.87
C ALA A 296 0.77 -22.33 11.90
N GLN A 297 -0.16 -22.95 11.17
CA GLN A 297 -0.23 -24.41 11.02
C GLN A 297 1.08 -25.00 10.45
N ALA A 298 1.68 -24.34 9.45
CA ALA A 298 2.93 -24.81 8.87
C ALA A 298 4.12 -24.68 9.83
N GLN A 299 4.16 -23.64 10.67
CA GLN A 299 5.18 -23.47 11.69
C GLN A 299 5.08 -24.52 12.79
N GLU A 300 3.86 -24.86 13.22
CA GLU A 300 3.60 -25.94 14.17
C GLU A 300 4.04 -27.30 13.61
N GLY A 301 3.65 -27.61 12.37
CA GLY A 301 4.09 -28.84 11.70
C GLY A 301 5.61 -28.94 11.54
N ALA A 302 6.28 -27.84 11.21
CA ALA A 302 7.74 -27.79 11.12
C ALA A 302 8.42 -28.00 12.49
N ALA A 303 7.87 -27.43 13.56
CA ALA A 303 8.37 -27.61 14.93
C ALA A 303 8.22 -29.08 15.39
N MET A 304 7.08 -29.71 15.11
CA MET A 304 6.85 -31.12 15.41
C MET A 304 7.81 -32.03 14.64
N ALA A 305 7.99 -31.79 13.33
CA ALA A 305 8.94 -32.55 12.51
C ALA A 305 10.39 -32.39 13.01
N ALA A 306 10.77 -31.17 13.45
CA ALA A 306 12.09 -30.93 14.04
C ALA A 306 12.27 -31.65 15.38
N ALA A 307 11.22 -31.74 16.21
CA ALA A 307 11.24 -32.50 17.46
C ALA A 307 11.38 -34.01 17.21
N ALA A 308 10.61 -34.57 16.27
CA ALA A 308 10.69 -35.99 15.90
C ALA A 308 12.09 -36.40 15.41
N ARG A 309 12.78 -35.53 14.66
CA ARG A 309 14.18 -35.74 14.23
C ARG A 309 15.16 -35.76 15.39
N ARG A 310 14.97 -34.90 16.41
CA ARG A 310 15.81 -34.87 17.60
C ARG A 310 15.66 -36.14 18.46
N GLU A 311 14.48 -36.75 18.45
CA GLU A 311 14.19 -38.00 19.15
C GLU A 311 14.65 -39.26 18.40
N GLY A 312 15.35 -39.11 17.26
CA GLY A 312 15.88 -40.25 16.50
C GLY A 312 14.80 -41.11 15.82
N ARG A 313 13.55 -40.65 15.74
CA ARG A 313 12.43 -41.40 15.15
C ARG A 313 12.34 -41.29 13.62
N GLY A 314 13.41 -40.90 12.94
CA GLY A 314 13.39 -40.66 11.50
C GLY A 314 14.77 -40.73 10.87
N ALA A 315 15.28 -41.95 10.65
CA ALA A 315 16.31 -42.24 9.63
C ALA A 315 16.61 -43.75 9.52
N GLU A 316 15.61 -44.58 9.22
CA GLU A 316 15.88 -45.91 8.67
C GLU A 316 15.45 -45.96 7.20
N GLY A 317 16.45 -45.99 6.30
CA GLY A 317 16.30 -46.62 4.99
C GLY A 317 16.34 -45.71 3.76
N ARG A 318 17.40 -45.92 2.96
CA ARG A 318 17.50 -45.87 1.47
C ARG A 318 17.74 -44.52 0.78
N GLY A 319 18.85 -44.52 0.05
CA GLY A 319 19.43 -43.42 -0.73
C GLY A 319 18.64 -43.05 -1.98
N GLY A 320 18.02 -41.88 -1.91
CA GLY A 320 17.38 -41.16 -3.00
C GLY A 320 17.25 -39.69 -2.59
N TRP A 321 17.27 -38.76 -3.55
CA TRP A 321 16.98 -37.36 -3.27
C TRP A 321 15.50 -37.22 -2.88
N ARG A 322 15.24 -36.86 -1.62
CA ARG A 322 13.87 -36.70 -1.08
C ARG A 322 13.46 -35.22 -1.13
N GLN A 323 12.33 -34.92 -1.75
CA GLN A 323 11.70 -33.60 -1.63
C GLN A 323 10.76 -33.63 -0.42
N TYR A 324 11.17 -32.97 0.65
CA TYR A 324 10.38 -32.87 1.88
C TYR A 324 9.09 -32.08 1.65
N THR A 325 8.00 -32.50 2.30
CA THR A 325 6.80 -31.69 2.40
C THR A 325 7.14 -30.40 3.13
N HIS A 326 6.92 -29.27 2.46
CA HIS A 326 7.16 -27.96 3.04
C HIS A 326 6.16 -26.97 2.47
N GLN A 327 5.85 -25.94 3.25
CA GLN A 327 5.04 -24.85 2.77
C GLN A 327 5.91 -23.88 1.95
N ARG A 328 5.50 -23.63 0.71
CA ARG A 328 6.08 -22.55 -0.08
C ARG A 328 5.38 -21.24 0.27
N GLY A 329 6.16 -20.22 0.60
CA GLY A 329 5.64 -18.88 0.85
C GLY A 329 4.91 -18.32 -0.37
N GLY A 330 3.90 -17.49 -0.10
CA GLY A 330 3.23 -16.73 -1.14
C GLY A 330 4.20 -15.81 -1.86
N HIS A 331 3.90 -15.48 -3.12
CA HIS A 331 4.68 -14.51 -3.88
C HIS A 331 3.84 -13.89 -4.99
N MET A 332 4.20 -12.67 -5.39
CA MET A 332 3.62 -12.05 -6.57
C MET A 332 4.32 -12.59 -7.81
N LYS A 333 3.54 -13.07 -8.78
CA LYS A 333 4.03 -13.50 -10.09
C LYS A 333 3.36 -12.68 -11.18
N VAL A 334 4.16 -12.12 -12.07
CA VAL A 334 3.64 -11.53 -13.31
C VAL A 334 3.38 -12.65 -14.31
N VAL A 335 2.16 -12.72 -14.81
CA VAL A 335 1.72 -13.71 -15.81
C VAL A 335 1.39 -12.98 -17.08
N TRP A 336 1.96 -13.45 -18.19
CA TRP A 336 1.71 -12.93 -19.53
C TRP A 336 0.66 -13.78 -20.24
N TYR A 337 -0.32 -13.15 -20.87
CA TYR A 337 -1.45 -13.81 -21.53
C TYR A 337 -1.90 -13.04 -22.77
N GLY A 338 -2.92 -13.57 -23.46
CA GLY A 338 -3.42 -13.01 -24.72
C GLY A 338 -2.58 -13.39 -25.96
N PRO A 339 -3.03 -13.01 -27.17
CA PRO A 339 -2.30 -13.25 -28.41
C PRO A 339 -0.89 -12.64 -28.34
N GLY A 340 0.14 -13.45 -28.58
CA GLY A 340 1.54 -13.00 -28.53
C GLY A 340 2.07 -12.68 -27.12
N LYS A 341 1.34 -13.00 -26.04
CA LYS A 341 1.74 -12.70 -24.65
C LYS A 341 1.99 -11.21 -24.39
N THR A 342 1.19 -10.34 -25.02
CA THR A 342 1.31 -8.87 -24.96
C THR A 342 0.62 -8.25 -23.74
N LEU A 343 -0.24 -9.00 -23.05
CA LEU A 343 -0.92 -8.53 -21.83
C LEU A 343 -0.25 -9.13 -20.60
N SER A 344 -0.13 -8.32 -19.55
CA SER A 344 0.42 -8.75 -18.26
C SER A 344 -0.58 -8.52 -17.12
N ASP A 345 -0.69 -9.48 -16.23
CA ASP A 345 -1.43 -9.37 -14.97
C ASP A 345 -0.53 -9.82 -13.82
N SER A 346 -0.67 -9.21 -12.65
CA SER A 346 -0.02 -9.72 -11.44
C SER A 346 -0.97 -10.72 -10.80
N LYS A 347 -0.45 -11.92 -10.52
CA LYS A 347 -1.18 -12.91 -9.76
C LYS A 347 -0.49 -13.10 -8.43
N LEU A 348 -1.28 -12.97 -7.37
CA LEU A 348 -0.88 -13.50 -6.08
C LEU A 348 -0.88 -15.02 -6.19
N ILE A 349 0.29 -15.63 -6.02
CA ILE A 349 0.40 -17.05 -5.76
C ILE A 349 0.30 -17.21 -4.25
N GLU A 350 -0.86 -17.68 -3.79
CA GLU A 350 -1.08 -17.95 -2.38
C GLU A 350 -0.06 -19.00 -1.88
N PRO A 351 0.33 -18.97 -0.59
CA PRO A 351 1.10 -20.05 0.01
C PRO A 351 0.42 -21.40 -0.23
N TYR A 352 1.23 -22.41 -0.57
CA TYR A 352 0.73 -23.76 -0.82
C TYR A 352 1.71 -24.80 -0.29
N TRP A 353 1.20 -25.99 0.00
CA TRP A 353 2.00 -27.14 0.39
C TRP A 353 2.62 -27.79 -0.84
N VAL A 354 3.94 -27.97 -0.81
CA VAL A 354 4.64 -28.79 -1.79
C VAL A 354 4.55 -30.23 -1.33
N SER A 355 4.06 -31.13 -2.20
CA SER A 355 3.73 -32.52 -1.86
C SER A 355 2.57 -32.64 -0.86
N GLU A 356 1.48 -31.90 -1.11
CA GLU A 356 0.25 -31.89 -0.30
C GLU A 356 -0.43 -33.27 -0.23
N ASP A 357 -0.26 -34.08 -1.26
CA ASP A 357 -0.72 -35.48 -1.35
C ASP A 357 -0.11 -36.40 -0.28
N LEU A 358 0.95 -35.93 0.39
CA LEU A 358 1.55 -36.62 1.51
C LEU A 358 1.01 -36.19 2.86
N LEU A 359 0.15 -35.19 2.96
CA LEU A 359 -0.45 -34.85 4.25
C LEU A 359 -1.51 -35.91 4.60
N ASP A 360 -1.43 -36.47 5.79
CA ASP A 360 -2.46 -37.34 6.35
C ASP A 360 -3.71 -36.54 6.78
N THR A 361 -4.72 -37.23 7.29
CA THR A 361 -5.98 -36.62 7.75
C THR A 361 -5.80 -35.61 8.89
N ASP A 362 -4.69 -35.67 9.61
CA ASP A 362 -4.34 -34.75 10.70
C ASP A 362 -3.40 -33.63 10.23
N GLY A 363 -3.12 -33.56 8.92
CA GLY A 363 -2.23 -32.57 8.31
C GLY A 363 -0.75 -32.83 8.57
N GLN A 364 -0.38 -34.05 8.97
CA GLN A 364 1.00 -34.47 9.16
C GLN A 364 1.51 -35.19 7.90
N ALA A 365 2.74 -34.88 7.48
CA ALA A 365 3.37 -35.60 6.39
C ALA A 365 4.14 -36.83 6.93
N PRO A 366 3.94 -38.05 6.42
CA PRO A 366 4.96 -39.08 6.51
C PRO A 366 6.22 -38.60 5.79
N GLU A 367 7.39 -39.08 6.23
CA GLU A 367 8.66 -38.68 5.64
C GLU A 367 8.82 -39.11 4.17
N GLY A 368 8.41 -38.24 3.24
CA GLY A 368 8.89 -38.13 1.86
C GLY A 368 8.34 -39.13 0.83
N ILE A 369 8.28 -38.68 -0.44
CA ILE A 369 8.14 -39.54 -1.63
C ILE A 369 9.52 -39.80 -2.22
N ILE A 370 9.80 -41.07 -2.49
CA ILE A 370 10.94 -41.49 -3.31
C ILE A 370 10.53 -41.33 -4.79
N ARG A 371 11.18 -40.43 -5.52
CA ARG A 371 11.09 -40.41 -6.99
C ARG A 371 12.22 -41.25 -7.58
N PRO A 372 11.97 -42.09 -8.60
CA PRO A 372 13.03 -42.81 -9.28
C PRO A 372 14.00 -41.82 -9.95
N ALA A 373 15.30 -42.14 -9.87
CA ALA A 373 16.36 -41.35 -10.52
C ALA A 373 16.11 -41.29 -12.04
N ARG A 374 16.25 -40.11 -12.63
CA ARG A 374 16.26 -39.93 -14.08
C ARG A 374 17.66 -40.16 -14.64
#